data_AF-A0A3E1YGP5-F1
#
_entry.id   AF-A0A3E1YGP5-F1
#
_cell.length_a   1.000
_cell.length_b   1.000
_cell.length_c   1.000
_cell.angle_alpha   90.00
_cell.angle_beta   90.00
_cell.angle_gamma   90.00
#
_symmetry.space_group_name_H-M   'P 1'
#
loop_
_entity.id
_entity.type
_entity.pdbx_description
1 polymer ?
#
loop_
_entity_poly.entity_id
_entity_poly.type
_entity_poly.pdbx_seq_one_letter_code
_entity_poly.pdbx_strand_id
1 'polypeptide(L)'
;MIGNDIVDLQLAAKESRINRKGFLDKLFLPEEKKLIQDAVQPSLMVWLLWSCKEAVYKIVNRATKERVYAPHHYTCQLHQLSKISASGVVSYQSQSFYFQSRLIGAAIHTHATSTAELLPKVKPVTAYQLTPSYTVLLQQVGILSSQKILYKDKQGIPYILDQDNGRLVPVSLSHHGNYIGVAVLPNF
;
A
#
# COMPACT_ATOMS: atom_id res chain seq x y z
N MET A 1 4.45 -9.00 -9.10
CA MET A 1 3.34 -8.87 -8.11
C MET A 1 3.19 -7.43 -7.68
N ILE A 2 2.00 -7.06 -7.19
CA ILE A 2 1.67 -5.71 -6.73
C ILE A 2 1.09 -5.74 -5.31
N GLY A 3 1.27 -4.66 -4.58
CA GLY A 3 0.70 -4.40 -3.27
C GLY A 3 0.45 -2.91 -3.08
N ASN A 4 -0.38 -2.54 -2.11
CA ASN A 4 -0.62 -1.14 -1.75
C ASN A 4 -0.98 -0.99 -0.29
N ASP A 5 -0.87 0.22 0.21
CA ASP A 5 -1.40 0.62 1.51
C ASP A 5 -2.00 2.02 1.45
N ILE A 6 -2.95 2.31 2.34
CA ILE A 6 -3.53 3.64 2.45
C ILE A 6 -3.66 4.04 3.91
N VAL A 7 -3.23 5.25 4.24
CA VAL A 7 -3.29 5.79 5.60
C VAL A 7 -4.03 7.12 5.60
N ASP A 8 -5.25 7.12 6.13
CA ASP A 8 -5.94 8.32 6.59
C ASP A 8 -5.16 9.00 7.72
N LEU A 9 -4.59 10.18 7.44
CA LEU A 9 -3.76 10.92 8.39
C LEU A 9 -4.57 11.57 9.52
N GLN A 10 -5.84 11.91 9.27
CA GLN A 10 -6.70 12.49 10.30
C GLN A 10 -7.09 11.42 11.32
N LEU A 11 -7.44 10.22 10.85
CA LEU A 11 -7.71 9.10 11.75
C LEU A 11 -6.43 8.66 12.47
N ALA A 12 -5.32 8.52 11.74
CA ALA A 12 -4.04 8.12 12.32
C ALA A 12 -3.63 9.08 13.46
N ALA A 13 -3.80 10.39 13.28
CA ALA A 13 -3.49 11.38 14.32
C ALA A 13 -4.37 11.25 15.59
N LYS A 14 -5.61 10.78 15.45
CA LYS A 14 -6.54 10.58 16.58
C LYS A 14 -6.26 9.28 17.33
N GLU A 15 -6.01 8.19 16.59
CA GLU A 15 -5.93 6.84 17.16
C GLU A 15 -4.51 6.44 17.56
N SER A 16 -3.50 7.01 16.89
CA SER A 16 -2.13 6.52 17.03
C SER A 16 -1.35 7.27 18.09
N ARG A 17 -0.92 6.52 19.10
CA ARG A 17 0.02 7.00 20.12
C ARG A 17 1.46 6.89 19.64
N ILE A 18 1.81 7.59 18.56
CA ILE A 18 3.16 7.52 17.97
C ILE A 18 4.25 7.99 18.94
N ASN A 19 3.88 8.84 19.91
CA ASN A 19 4.78 9.36 20.95
C ASN A 19 4.96 8.40 22.14
N ARG A 20 4.24 7.26 22.19
CA ARG A 20 4.41 6.29 23.28
C ARG A 20 5.81 5.68 23.22
N LYS A 21 6.44 5.50 24.38
CA LYS A 21 7.72 4.79 24.49
C LYS A 21 7.63 3.42 23.79
N GLY A 22 8.59 3.12 22.92
CA GLY A 22 8.62 1.88 22.14
C GLY A 22 7.57 1.77 21.04
N PHE A 23 6.90 2.85 20.63
CA PHE A 23 6.12 2.83 19.38
C PHE A 23 7.05 2.66 18.19
N LEU A 24 8.02 3.55 18.04
CA LEU A 24 8.94 3.53 16.90
C LEU A 24 9.85 2.29 16.92
N ASP A 25 10.31 1.87 18.10
CA ASP A 25 11.19 0.70 18.25
C ASP A 25 10.52 -0.63 17.89
N LYS A 26 9.19 -0.67 17.79
CA LYS A 26 8.46 -1.87 17.34
C LYS A 26 8.36 -1.96 15.81
N LEU A 27 8.46 -0.82 15.12
CA LEU A 27 8.09 -0.70 13.71
C LEU A 27 9.29 -0.37 12.81
N PHE A 28 10.28 0.33 13.35
CA PHE A 28 11.31 1.00 12.56
C PHE A 28 12.72 0.67 13.04
N LEU A 29 13.59 0.43 12.06
CA LEU A 29 15.02 0.26 12.25
C LEU A 29 15.69 1.60 12.61
N PRO A 30 16.93 1.59 13.17
CA PRO A 30 17.64 2.81 13.54
C PRO A 30 17.73 3.86 12.44
N GLU A 31 17.97 3.45 11.19
CA GLU A 31 18.09 4.33 10.02
C GLU A 31 16.75 4.98 9.68
N GLU A 32 15.66 4.23 9.78
CA GLU A 32 14.30 4.71 9.57
C GLU A 32 13.85 5.66 10.69
N LYS A 33 14.22 5.36 11.95
CA LYS A 33 14.00 6.27 13.08
C LYS A 33 14.74 7.58 12.90
N LYS A 34 15.96 7.55 12.35
CA LYS A 34 16.71 8.75 12.01
C LYS A 34 15.98 9.57 10.93
N LEU A 35 15.48 8.93 9.87
CA LEU A 35 14.66 9.61 8.86
C LEU A 35 13.42 10.29 9.46
N ILE A 36 12.76 9.63 10.42
CA ILE A 36 11.60 10.20 11.12
C ILE A 36 11.99 11.41 11.98
N GLN A 37 13.10 11.33 12.72
CA GLN A 37 13.59 12.39 13.59
C GLN A 37 14.02 13.63 12.80
N ASP A 38 14.70 13.42 11.67
CA ASP A 38 15.26 14.49 10.84
C ASP A 38 14.21 15.10 9.88
N ALA A 39 12.99 14.54 9.84
CA ALA A 39 11.93 15.02 8.95
C ALA A 39 11.27 16.33 9.44
N VAL A 40 10.93 17.21 8.49
CA VAL A 40 10.14 18.43 8.75
C VAL A 40 8.77 18.11 9.40
N GLN A 41 8.18 16.97 9.03
CA GLN A 41 6.94 16.47 9.62
C GLN A 41 7.12 15.02 10.08
N PRO A 42 7.62 14.78 11.31
CA PRO A 42 7.91 13.42 11.80
C PRO A 42 6.71 12.47 11.75
N SER A 43 5.52 12.96 12.14
CA SER A 43 4.29 12.16 12.09
C SER A 43 3.95 11.72 10.67
N LEU A 44 4.12 12.60 9.67
CA LEU A 44 3.89 12.25 8.27
C LEU A 44 4.93 11.21 7.80
N MET A 45 6.18 11.36 8.20
CA MET A 45 7.25 10.41 7.87
C MET A 45 6.98 9.02 8.47
N VAL A 46 6.50 8.94 9.70
CA VAL A 46 6.05 7.67 10.32
C VAL A 46 5.05 6.94 9.43
N TRP A 47 4.00 7.65 9.00
CA TRP A 47 2.94 7.04 8.19
C TRP A 47 3.38 6.73 6.77
N LEU A 48 4.28 7.52 6.20
CA LEU A 48 4.89 7.22 4.91
C LEU A 48 5.71 5.93 4.96
N LEU A 49 6.63 5.81 5.92
CA LEU A 49 7.46 4.60 6.03
C LEU A 49 6.62 3.37 6.36
N TRP A 50 5.61 3.52 7.23
CA TRP A 50 4.67 2.45 7.54
C TRP A 50 3.90 1.97 6.30
N SER A 51 3.34 2.89 5.50
CA SER A 51 2.58 2.52 4.31
C SER A 51 3.45 1.87 3.24
N CYS A 52 4.74 2.25 3.14
CA CYS A 52 5.71 1.56 2.29
C CYS A 52 5.91 0.10 2.71
N LYS A 53 6.10 -0.17 4.00
CA LYS A 53 6.27 -1.52 4.53
C LYS A 53 5.02 -2.37 4.31
N GLU A 54 3.84 -1.83 4.61
CA GLU A 54 2.56 -2.54 4.44
C GLU A 54 2.24 -2.84 2.96
N ALA A 55 2.57 -1.93 2.05
CA ALA A 55 2.42 -2.17 0.61
C ALA A 55 3.27 -3.36 0.14
N VAL A 56 4.49 -3.52 0.66
CA VAL A 56 5.39 -4.63 0.33
C VAL A 56 5.04 -5.90 1.10
N TYR A 57 4.60 -5.79 2.35
CA TYR A 57 4.03 -6.90 3.10
C TYR A 57 2.90 -7.59 2.33
N LYS A 58 2.00 -6.84 1.67
CA LYS A 58 0.95 -7.44 0.83
C LYS A 58 1.48 -8.21 -0.37
N ILE A 59 2.62 -7.81 -0.94
CA ILE A 59 3.29 -8.58 -2.00
C ILE A 59 3.81 -9.90 -1.42
N VAL A 60 4.51 -9.83 -0.29
CA VAL A 60 5.10 -11.01 0.37
C VAL A 60 4.01 -11.98 0.85
N ASN A 61 2.95 -11.49 1.49
CA ASN A 61 1.80 -12.30 1.91
C ASN A 61 1.11 -12.97 0.71
N ARG A 62 0.96 -12.27 -0.43
CA ARG A 62 0.43 -12.91 -1.65
C ARG A 62 1.34 -14.05 -2.14
N ALA A 63 2.66 -13.86 -2.09
CA ALA A 63 3.65 -14.82 -2.57
C ALA A 63 3.76 -16.06 -1.69
N THR A 64 3.76 -15.86 -0.37
CA THR A 64 4.03 -16.90 0.64
C THR A 64 2.76 -17.49 1.25
N LYS A 65 1.65 -16.74 1.20
CA LYS A 65 0.39 -17.00 1.93
C LYS A 65 0.54 -16.96 3.45
N GLU A 66 1.66 -16.46 3.96
CA GLU A 66 1.95 -16.32 5.38
C GLU A 66 1.59 -14.92 5.89
N ARG A 67 0.97 -14.87 7.07
CA ARG A 67 0.62 -13.62 7.77
C ARG A 67 1.53 -13.45 8.98
N VAL A 68 2.69 -12.85 8.76
CA VAL A 68 3.69 -12.62 9.80
C VAL A 68 3.81 -11.14 10.11
N TYR A 69 3.58 -10.77 11.37
CA TYR A 69 3.82 -9.41 11.84
C TYR A 69 5.29 -9.24 12.25
N ALA A 70 6.12 -8.83 11.30
CA ALA A 70 7.55 -8.57 11.54
C ALA A 70 8.03 -7.30 10.81
N PRO A 71 7.64 -6.09 11.27
CA PRO A 71 7.99 -4.83 10.60
C PRO A 71 9.49 -4.61 10.39
N HIS A 72 10.35 -5.14 11.27
CA HIS A 72 11.80 -5.04 11.15
C HIS A 72 12.39 -5.91 10.03
N HIS A 73 11.64 -6.84 9.45
CA HIS A 73 12.08 -7.59 8.27
C HIS A 73 11.96 -6.75 6.98
N TYR A 74 11.29 -5.61 7.04
CA TYR A 74 11.09 -4.70 5.92
C TYR A 74 11.91 -3.43 6.18
N THR A 75 12.91 -3.20 5.34
CA THR A 75 13.79 -2.01 5.44
C THR A 75 13.44 -1.03 4.34
N CYS A 76 13.02 0.18 4.68
CA CYS A 76 12.65 1.21 3.72
C CYS A 76 13.82 2.14 3.40
N GLN A 77 14.06 2.38 2.11
CA GLN A 77 15.01 3.35 1.58
C GLN A 77 14.28 4.32 0.65
N LEU A 78 14.30 5.61 0.99
CA LEU A 78 13.74 6.67 0.14
C LEU A 78 14.78 7.08 -0.91
N HIS A 79 14.37 7.16 -2.18
CA HIS A 79 15.20 7.68 -3.28
C HIS A 79 14.78 9.09 -3.69
N GLN A 80 13.47 9.36 -3.68
CA GLN A 80 12.92 10.68 -3.95
C GLN A 80 11.90 11.03 -2.88
N LEU A 81 11.93 12.27 -2.41
CA LEU A 81 10.98 12.80 -1.45
C LEU A 81 10.64 14.24 -1.82
N SER A 82 9.36 14.52 -1.95
CA SER A 82 8.80 15.85 -2.15
C SER A 82 7.68 16.10 -1.13
N LYS A 83 7.07 17.28 -1.17
CA LYS A 83 5.93 17.61 -0.31
C LYS A 83 4.70 16.72 -0.56
N ILE A 84 4.54 16.15 -1.76
CA ILE A 84 3.33 15.44 -2.17
C ILE A 84 3.58 14.00 -2.64
N SER A 85 4.84 13.59 -2.75
CA SER A 85 5.20 12.26 -3.27
C SER A 85 6.51 11.76 -2.69
N ALA A 86 6.64 10.43 -2.66
CA ALA A 86 7.91 9.76 -2.38
C ALA A 86 8.04 8.51 -3.25
N SER A 87 9.27 8.11 -3.54
CA SER A 87 9.59 6.85 -4.20
C SER A 87 10.85 6.25 -3.61
N GLY A 88 11.02 4.94 -3.77
CA GLY A 88 12.15 4.23 -3.20
C GLY A 88 11.98 2.73 -3.28
N VAL A 89 12.71 2.06 -2.39
CA VAL A 89 12.73 0.61 -2.28
C VAL A 89 12.40 0.20 -0.85
N VAL A 90 11.70 -0.92 -0.70
CA VAL A 90 11.66 -1.67 0.55
C VAL A 90 12.33 -3.02 0.29
N SER A 91 13.30 -3.36 1.12
CA SER A 91 13.96 -4.67 1.08
C SER A 91 13.33 -5.62 2.09
N TYR A 92 13.11 -6.87 1.68
CA TYR A 92 12.70 -7.98 2.53
C TYR A 92 13.55 -9.19 2.16
N GLN A 93 14.30 -9.72 3.14
CA GLN A 93 15.37 -10.70 2.90
C GLN A 93 16.35 -10.16 1.84
N SER A 94 16.71 -10.96 0.83
CA SER A 94 17.60 -10.56 -0.27
C SER A 94 16.85 -9.97 -1.48
N GLN A 95 15.57 -9.62 -1.32
CA GLN A 95 14.73 -9.09 -2.41
C GLN A 95 14.40 -7.61 -2.19
N SER A 96 14.37 -6.87 -3.29
CA SER A 96 14.00 -5.45 -3.32
C SER A 96 12.67 -5.26 -4.03
N PHE A 97 11.80 -4.45 -3.43
CA PHE A 97 10.50 -4.08 -3.95
C PHE A 97 10.44 -2.57 -4.13
N TYR A 98 9.83 -2.12 -5.20
CA TYR A 98 9.84 -0.71 -5.59
C TYR A 98 8.50 -0.09 -5.24
N PHE A 99 8.49 1.13 -4.70
CA PHE A 99 7.25 1.80 -4.33
C PHE A 99 7.16 3.22 -4.86
N GLN A 100 5.93 3.67 -4.99
CA GLN A 100 5.57 5.08 -5.13
C GLN A 100 4.45 5.41 -4.13
N SER A 101 4.61 6.55 -3.47
CA SER A 101 3.68 7.07 -2.50
C SER A 101 3.23 8.48 -2.89
N ARG A 102 1.95 8.80 -2.68
CA ARG A 102 1.39 10.11 -2.95
C ARG A 102 0.50 10.57 -1.80
N LEU A 103 0.60 11.85 -1.46
CA LEU A 103 -0.36 12.53 -0.60
C LEU A 103 -1.59 12.89 -1.44
N ILE A 104 -2.76 12.39 -1.07
CA ILE A 104 -4.04 12.60 -1.75
C ILE A 104 -5.05 13.06 -0.70
N GLY A 105 -5.36 14.36 -0.69
CA GLY A 105 -6.13 14.97 0.39
C GLY A 105 -5.41 14.79 1.73
N ALA A 106 -6.08 14.19 2.71
CA ALA A 106 -5.52 13.87 4.01
C ALA A 106 -5.09 12.38 4.13
N ALA A 107 -4.74 11.74 3.02
CA ALA A 107 -4.26 10.36 3.02
C ALA A 107 -2.92 10.17 2.30
N ILE A 108 -2.14 9.21 2.77
CA ILE A 108 -1.00 8.66 2.03
C ILE A 108 -1.49 7.40 1.31
N HIS A 109 -1.39 7.37 -0.02
CA HIS A 109 -1.61 6.14 -0.80
C HIS A 109 -0.27 5.67 -1.36
N THR A 110 0.20 4.51 -0.92
CA THR A 110 1.41 3.87 -1.42
C THR A 110 1.05 2.64 -2.24
N HIS A 111 1.68 2.47 -3.39
CA HIS A 111 1.66 1.21 -4.13
C HIS A 111 3.08 0.74 -4.38
N ALA A 112 3.25 -0.58 -4.46
CA ALA A 112 4.53 -1.24 -4.62
C ALA A 112 4.47 -2.40 -5.62
N THR A 113 5.62 -2.73 -6.19
CA THR A 113 5.80 -3.80 -7.16
C THR A 113 7.05 -4.63 -6.87
N SER A 114 7.03 -5.89 -7.30
CA SER A 114 8.18 -6.80 -7.19
C SER A 114 9.32 -6.48 -8.16
N THR A 115 9.08 -5.68 -9.20
CA THR A 115 10.10 -5.25 -10.16
C THR A 115 9.86 -3.78 -10.54
N ALA A 116 10.92 -3.08 -10.92
CA ALA A 116 10.85 -1.65 -11.26
C ALA A 116 10.00 -1.41 -12.52
N GLU A 117 10.02 -2.34 -13.49
CA GLU A 117 9.31 -2.24 -14.77
C GLU A 117 7.80 -2.34 -14.61
N LEU A 118 7.32 -2.97 -13.54
CA LEU A 118 5.90 -3.07 -13.22
C LEU A 118 5.36 -1.79 -12.58
N LEU A 119 6.19 -1.02 -11.88
CA LEU A 119 5.76 0.15 -11.12
C LEU A 119 4.97 1.17 -11.96
N PRO A 120 5.45 1.61 -13.15
CA PRO A 120 4.69 2.57 -13.97
C PRO A 120 3.43 1.97 -14.60
N LYS A 121 3.26 0.65 -14.57
CA LYS A 121 2.07 -0.05 -15.12
C LYS A 121 0.95 -0.16 -14.09
N VAL A 122 1.21 0.14 -12.83
CA VAL A 122 0.19 0.12 -11.77
C VAL A 122 -0.72 1.33 -11.93
N LYS A 123 -2.04 1.08 -11.91
CA LYS A 123 -3.06 2.13 -11.77
C LYS A 123 -3.51 2.19 -10.31
N PRO A 124 -3.00 3.15 -9.50
CA PRO A 124 -3.53 3.40 -8.17
C PRO A 124 -4.88 4.14 -8.27
N VAL A 125 -5.84 3.72 -7.46
CA VAL A 125 -7.15 4.37 -7.32
C VAL A 125 -7.37 4.67 -5.84
N THR A 126 -7.69 5.92 -5.50
CA THR A 126 -8.06 6.34 -4.15
C THR A 126 -9.50 6.86 -4.15
N ALA A 127 -10.27 6.52 -3.13
CA ALA A 127 -11.60 7.08 -2.89
C ALA A 127 -11.76 7.52 -1.43
N TYR A 128 -12.68 8.44 -1.19
CA TYR A 128 -13.00 9.00 0.12
C TYR A 128 -14.50 8.90 0.42
N GLN A 129 -14.85 8.38 1.60
CA GLN A 129 -16.09 8.45 2.39
C GLN A 129 -17.47 8.21 1.71
N LEU A 130 -17.55 7.98 0.40
CA LEU A 130 -18.81 7.87 -0.34
C LEU A 130 -18.92 6.61 -1.19
N THR A 131 -17.93 5.73 -1.16
CA THR A 131 -17.95 4.52 -1.99
C THR A 131 -18.38 3.30 -1.17
N PRO A 132 -19.57 2.71 -1.44
CA PRO A 132 -20.13 1.64 -0.60
C PRO A 132 -19.28 0.37 -0.55
N SER A 133 -18.46 0.12 -1.58
CA SER A 133 -17.59 -1.05 -1.65
C SER A 133 -16.49 -0.88 -2.70
N TYR A 134 -15.44 -1.71 -2.62
CA TYR A 134 -14.42 -1.80 -3.66
C TYR A 134 -14.99 -2.09 -5.06
N THR A 135 -16.06 -2.88 -5.15
CA THR A 135 -16.72 -3.21 -6.42
C THR A 135 -17.29 -1.96 -7.08
N VAL A 136 -18.03 -1.15 -6.32
CA VAL A 136 -18.61 0.11 -6.82
C VAL A 136 -17.50 1.06 -7.26
N LEU A 137 -16.44 1.19 -6.46
CA LEU A 137 -15.28 2.02 -6.83
C LEU A 137 -14.69 1.58 -8.17
N LEU A 138 -14.41 0.29 -8.31
CA LEU A 138 -13.75 -0.23 -9.50
C LEU A 138 -14.64 -0.17 -10.75
N GLN A 139 -15.97 -0.25 -10.60
CA GLN A 139 -16.93 0.00 -11.68
C GLN A 139 -16.91 1.48 -12.11
N GLN A 140 -16.98 2.41 -11.15
CA GLN A 140 -16.97 3.86 -11.42
C GLN A 140 -15.73 4.32 -12.18
N VAL A 141 -14.57 3.71 -11.93
CA VAL A 141 -13.29 4.04 -12.60
C VAL A 141 -13.01 3.18 -13.84
N GLY A 142 -13.99 2.39 -14.29
CA GLY A 142 -13.93 1.58 -15.51
C GLY A 142 -12.97 0.39 -15.46
N ILE A 143 -12.60 -0.09 -14.27
CA ILE A 143 -11.73 -1.27 -14.10
C ILE A 143 -12.56 -2.57 -14.11
N LEU A 144 -13.72 -2.57 -13.45
CA LEU A 144 -14.66 -3.69 -13.49
C LEU A 144 -15.75 -3.41 -14.53
N SER A 145 -15.73 -4.16 -15.62
CA SER A 145 -16.84 -4.26 -16.58
C SER A 145 -17.86 -5.31 -16.10
N SER A 146 -18.97 -5.48 -16.83
CA SER A 146 -20.01 -6.47 -16.51
C SER A 146 -19.52 -7.92 -16.47
N GLN A 147 -18.43 -8.24 -17.18
CA GLN A 147 -17.81 -9.57 -17.24
C GLN A 147 -16.70 -9.76 -16.21
N LYS A 148 -16.39 -8.72 -15.42
CA LYS A 148 -15.30 -8.76 -14.43
C LYS A 148 -15.87 -8.66 -13.03
N ILE A 149 -15.48 -9.60 -12.16
CA ILE A 149 -15.91 -9.60 -10.76
C ILE A 149 -14.71 -9.48 -9.81
N LEU A 150 -14.90 -8.75 -8.71
CA LEU A 150 -13.94 -8.76 -7.61
C LEU A 150 -14.14 -10.04 -6.78
N TYR A 151 -13.10 -10.85 -6.72
CA TYR A 151 -13.08 -12.17 -6.08
C TYR A 151 -11.97 -12.22 -5.03
N LYS A 152 -12.15 -12.99 -3.96
CA LYS A 152 -11.09 -13.33 -3.00
C LYS A 152 -10.92 -14.85 -2.95
N ASP A 153 -9.68 -15.31 -2.96
CA ASP A 153 -9.38 -16.74 -2.79
C ASP A 153 -9.69 -17.20 -1.34
N LYS A 154 -9.52 -18.50 -1.07
CA LYS A 154 -9.73 -19.11 0.26
C LYS A 154 -8.83 -18.50 1.35
N GLN A 155 -7.74 -17.84 0.98
CA GLN A 155 -6.81 -17.16 1.88
C GLN A 155 -7.11 -15.66 2.02
N GLY A 156 -8.16 -15.17 1.35
CA GLY A 156 -8.60 -13.78 1.36
C GLY A 156 -7.81 -12.85 0.43
N ILE A 157 -6.96 -13.40 -0.46
CA ILE A 157 -6.18 -12.61 -1.42
C ILE A 157 -7.10 -12.19 -2.57
N PRO A 158 -7.18 -10.88 -2.88
CA PRO A 158 -8.13 -10.39 -3.87
C PRO A 158 -7.58 -10.50 -5.31
N TYR A 159 -8.49 -10.77 -6.23
CA TYR A 159 -8.30 -10.86 -7.68
C TYR A 159 -9.48 -10.23 -8.40
N ILE A 160 -9.27 -9.80 -9.63
CA ILE A 160 -10.34 -9.56 -10.60
C ILE A 160 -10.43 -10.81 -11.46
N LEU A 161 -11.58 -11.48 -11.46
CA LEU A 161 -11.88 -12.61 -12.34
C LEU A 161 -12.57 -12.08 -13.60
N ASP A 162 -11.97 -12.36 -14.75
CA ASP A 162 -12.61 -12.24 -16.05
C ASP A 162 -13.45 -13.49 -16.32
N GLN A 163 -14.77 -13.32 -16.42
CA GLN A 163 -15.71 -14.42 -16.56
C GLN A 163 -15.73 -15.02 -17.97
N ASP A 164 -15.24 -14.31 -18.99
CA ASP A 164 -15.26 -14.78 -20.37
C ASP A 164 -14.18 -15.85 -20.62
N ASN A 165 -13.02 -15.70 -19.98
CA ASN A 165 -11.85 -16.55 -20.19
C ASN A 165 -11.31 -17.20 -18.88
N GLY A 166 -11.93 -16.91 -17.73
CA GLY A 166 -11.53 -17.46 -16.42
C GLY A 166 -10.26 -16.86 -15.84
N ARG A 167 -9.71 -15.80 -16.45
CA ARG A 167 -8.42 -15.22 -16.05
C ARG A 167 -8.53 -14.46 -14.73
N LEU A 168 -7.57 -14.70 -13.84
CA LEU A 168 -7.40 -13.97 -12.59
C LEU A 168 -6.32 -12.89 -12.72
N VAL A 169 -6.71 -11.63 -12.56
CA VAL A 169 -5.79 -10.49 -12.51
C VAL A 169 -5.57 -10.09 -11.04
N PRO A 170 -4.32 -10.04 -10.54
CA PRO A 170 -4.05 -9.58 -9.19
C PRO A 170 -4.47 -8.12 -8.97
N VAL A 171 -5.18 -7.87 -7.87
CA VAL A 171 -5.51 -6.52 -7.38
C VAL A 171 -5.03 -6.39 -5.93
N SER A 172 -4.59 -5.22 -5.49
CA SER A 172 -4.33 -4.98 -4.07
C SER A 172 -5.34 -3.98 -3.53
N LEU A 173 -5.88 -4.26 -2.34
CA LEU A 173 -6.93 -3.49 -1.68
C LEU A 173 -6.44 -3.00 -0.31
N SER A 174 -6.77 -1.76 0.04
CA SER A 174 -6.44 -1.11 1.31
C SER A 174 -7.59 -0.23 1.75
N HIS A 175 -7.74 -0.11 3.07
CA HIS A 175 -8.70 0.80 3.69
C HIS A 175 -8.14 1.29 5.02
N HIS A 176 -8.26 2.59 5.28
CA HIS A 176 -8.01 3.18 6.58
C HIS A 176 -8.90 4.41 6.74
N GLY A 177 -9.60 4.49 7.87
CA GLY A 177 -10.56 5.57 8.14
C GLY A 177 -11.54 5.76 7.00
N ASN A 178 -11.58 6.97 6.45
CA ASN A 178 -12.51 7.32 5.38
C ASN A 178 -11.96 7.02 3.98
N TYR A 179 -10.76 6.44 3.87
CA TYR A 179 -10.06 6.26 2.61
C TYR A 179 -9.99 4.80 2.18
N ILE A 180 -10.25 4.58 0.89
CA ILE A 180 -10.08 3.31 0.20
C ILE A 180 -8.97 3.48 -0.84
N GLY A 181 -8.02 2.55 -0.86
CA GLY A 181 -6.93 2.51 -1.82
C GLY A 181 -6.94 1.19 -2.59
N VAL A 182 -6.83 1.26 -3.91
CA VAL A 182 -6.71 0.10 -4.78
C VAL A 182 -5.49 0.24 -5.69
N ALA A 183 -4.79 -0.85 -5.95
CA ALA A 183 -3.78 -0.93 -6.99
C ALA A 183 -4.09 -2.10 -7.94
N VAL A 184 -4.16 -1.83 -9.24
CA VAL A 184 -4.38 -2.84 -10.28
C VAL A 184 -3.36 -2.74 -11.40
N LEU A 185 -3.20 -3.82 -12.15
CA LEU A 185 -2.52 -3.84 -13.43
C LEU A 185 -3.60 -3.94 -14.53
N PRO A 186 -3.99 -2.84 -15.19
CA PRO A 186 -5.13 -2.83 -16.10
C PRO A 186 -4.94 -3.65 -17.38
N ASN A 187 -3.69 -3.87 -17.80
CA ASN A 187 -3.33 -4.54 -19.06
C ASN A 187 -2.60 -5.87 -18.83
N PHE A 188 -2.91 -6.59 -17.74
CA PHE A 188 -2.45 -7.97 -17.64
C PHE A 188 -3.34 -8.84 -18.49
#